data_AF-A0A1W2DG22-F1
#
_entry.id   AF-A0A1W2DG22-F1
#
_cell.length_a   1.000
_cell.length_b   1.000
_cell.length_c   1.000
_cell.angle_alpha   90.00
_cell.angle_beta   90.00
_cell.angle_gamma   90.00
#
_symmetry.space_group_name_H-M   'P 1'
#
loop_
_entity.id
_entity.type
_entity.pdbx_description
1 polymer ?
#
loop_
_entity_poly.entity_id
_entity_poly.type
_entity_poly.pdbx_seq_one_letter_code
_entity_poly.pdbx_strand_id
1 'polypeptide(L)'
;MRQLKQKVYELLCMKDEAQSLEGILSLPPGKSVNALFTYIQHTTEAVKWRAITAMGRVVLQIYEDKPESARIIMRRLMWSLNDESGGIGWGAPEAMGEIMALNKKIAWEYRNLLLSYVDSEGNYLEYAPLRKGAVWAIKRVTEAHPDVMAGD
;
A
#
# COMPACT_ATOMS: atom_id res chain seq x y z
N MET A 1 19.46 -4.41 8.96
CA MET A 1 18.02 -4.61 8.65
C MET A 1 17.17 -4.87 9.91
N ARG A 2 17.58 -5.75 10.82
CA ARG A 2 16.80 -6.07 12.06
C ARG A 2 16.49 -4.84 12.92
N GLN A 3 17.48 -3.99 13.19
CA GLN A 3 17.30 -2.77 14.00
C GLN A 3 16.30 -1.77 13.38
N LEU A 4 16.28 -1.63 12.05
CA LEU A 4 15.35 -0.72 11.39
C LEU A 4 13.91 -1.22 11.45
N LYS A 5 13.69 -2.53 11.23
CA LYS A 5 12.35 -3.12 11.39
C LYS A 5 11.83 -2.90 12.80
N GLN A 6 12.67 -3.15 13.81
CA GLN A 6 12.34 -2.89 15.21
C GLN A 6 11.97 -1.42 15.46
N LYS A 7 12.77 -0.47 14.97
CA LYS A 7 12.46 0.96 15.09
C LYS A 7 11.14 1.33 14.41
N VAL A 8 10.87 0.80 13.21
CA VAL A 8 9.60 1.03 12.52
C VAL A 8 8.43 0.44 13.31
N TYR A 9 8.58 -0.74 13.90
CA TYR A 9 7.55 -1.33 14.77
C TYR A 9 7.27 -0.48 16.01
N GLU A 10 8.32 0.00 16.68
CA GLU A 10 8.19 0.90 17.85
C GLU A 10 7.41 2.17 17.47
N LEU A 11 7.77 2.80 16.34
CA LEU A 11 7.04 3.94 15.80
C LEU A 11 5.57 3.57 15.52
N LEU A 12 5.30 2.45 14.87
CA LEU A 12 3.94 1.98 14.57
C LEU A 12 3.12 1.67 15.82
N CYS A 13 3.74 1.40 16.96
CA CYS A 13 3.06 1.14 18.24
C CYS A 13 2.86 2.40 19.10
N MET A 14 3.42 3.56 18.71
CA MET A 14 3.23 4.81 19.44
C MET A 14 1.76 5.23 19.44
N LYS A 15 1.26 5.74 20.57
CA LYS A 15 -0.12 6.25 20.66
C LYS A 15 -0.35 7.50 19.81
N ASP A 16 0.64 8.38 19.75
CA ASP A 16 0.58 9.58 18.93
C ASP A 16 0.78 9.21 17.44
N GLU A 17 -0.28 9.36 16.64
CA GLU A 17 -0.28 9.06 15.21
C GLU A 17 0.53 10.05 14.38
N ALA A 18 0.50 11.33 14.74
CA ALA A 18 1.25 12.35 14.02
C ALA A 18 2.75 12.14 14.22
N GLN A 19 3.18 11.98 15.48
CA GLN A 19 4.59 11.77 15.82
C GLN A 19 5.11 10.43 15.29
N SER A 20 4.27 9.38 15.32
CA SER A 20 4.59 8.08 14.73
C SER A 20 4.92 8.21 13.25
N LEU A 21 4.02 8.84 12.49
CA LEU A 21 4.17 9.00 11.05
C LEU A 21 5.37 9.89 10.71
N GLU A 22 5.54 11.01 11.39
CA GLU A 22 6.70 11.89 11.24
C GLU A 22 8.01 11.14 11.49
N GLY A 23 8.05 10.33 12.55
CA GLY A 23 9.19 9.47 12.86
C GLY A 23 9.51 8.50 11.73
N ILE A 24 8.52 7.92 11.05
CA ILE A 24 8.73 7.01 9.91
C ILE A 24 9.21 7.78 8.67
N LEU A 25 8.65 8.96 8.40
CA LEU A 25 9.03 9.81 7.26
C LEU A 25 10.43 10.40 7.41
N SER A 26 10.95 10.54 8.64
CA SER A 26 12.33 10.94 8.90
C SER A 26 13.38 9.86 8.55
N LEU A 27 12.96 8.62 8.32
CA LEU A 27 13.85 7.51 7.96
C LEU A 27 14.10 7.48 6.44
N PRO A 28 15.22 6.88 5.97
CA PRO A 28 15.48 6.75 4.54
C PRO A 28 14.33 6.03 3.80
N PRO A 29 13.62 6.67 2.84
CA PRO A 29 12.34 6.19 2.32
C PRO A 29 12.39 4.76 1.77
N GLY A 30 13.41 4.43 0.96
CA GLY A 30 13.56 3.08 0.41
C GLY A 30 13.77 2.00 1.48
N LYS A 31 14.40 2.34 2.61
CA LYS A 31 14.55 1.40 3.73
C LYS A 31 13.27 1.29 4.55
N SER A 32 12.53 2.39 4.70
CA SER A 32 11.21 2.41 5.36
C SER A 32 10.22 1.52 4.61
N VAL A 33 10.12 1.62 3.28
CA VAL A 33 9.26 0.75 2.46
C VAL A 33 9.57 -0.73 2.70
N ASN A 34 10.84 -1.11 2.70
CA ASN A 34 11.23 -2.51 2.94
C ASN A 34 10.83 -3.02 4.33
N ALA A 35 10.82 -2.16 5.35
CA ALA A 35 10.30 -2.52 6.67
C ALA A 35 8.76 -2.60 6.66
N LEU A 36 8.09 -1.64 6.04
CA LEU A 36 6.63 -1.55 5.97
C LEU A 36 6.00 -2.74 5.24
N PHE A 37 6.65 -3.32 4.22
CA PHE A 37 6.22 -4.58 3.60
C PHE A 37 6.06 -5.73 4.60
N THR A 38 6.81 -5.71 5.71
CA THR A 38 6.65 -6.70 6.79
C THR A 38 5.43 -6.40 7.67
N TYR A 39 5.06 -5.13 7.84
CA TYR A 39 4.03 -4.71 8.78
C TYR A 39 2.65 -4.51 8.16
N ILE A 40 2.51 -4.34 6.84
CA ILE A 40 1.20 -4.36 6.16
C ILE A 40 0.50 -5.73 6.26
N GLN A 41 1.24 -6.79 6.57
CA GLN A 41 0.76 -8.15 6.79
C GLN A 41 0.71 -8.53 8.29
N HIS A 42 0.83 -7.55 9.18
CA HIS A 42 0.85 -7.80 10.63
C HIS A 42 -0.52 -8.26 11.14
N THR A 43 -0.54 -9.19 12.10
CA THR A 43 -1.78 -9.77 12.65
C THR A 43 -2.55 -8.81 13.55
N THR A 44 -1.85 -7.90 14.24
CA THR A 44 -2.48 -6.77 14.95
C THR A 44 -2.96 -5.72 13.95
N GLU A 45 -4.28 -5.61 13.77
CA GLU A 45 -4.93 -4.68 12.83
C GLU A 45 -4.44 -3.23 12.96
N ALA A 46 -4.30 -2.71 14.19
CA ALA A 46 -3.82 -1.35 14.40
C ALA A 46 -2.42 -1.10 13.81
N VAL A 47 -1.52 -2.08 13.93
CA VAL A 47 -0.16 -2.00 13.36
C VAL A 47 -0.23 -2.11 11.84
N LYS A 48 -1.05 -3.02 11.31
CA LYS A 48 -1.28 -3.18 9.88
C LYS A 48 -1.75 -1.88 9.23
N TRP A 49 -2.82 -1.28 9.76
CA TRP A 49 -3.39 -0.06 9.19
C TRP A 49 -2.43 1.13 9.30
N ARG A 50 -1.72 1.28 10.42
CA ARG A 50 -0.68 2.31 10.55
C ARG A 50 0.46 2.09 9.55
N ALA A 51 0.83 0.84 9.27
CA ALA A 51 1.83 0.53 8.25
C ALA A 51 1.33 0.84 6.83
N ILE A 52 0.05 0.58 6.52
CA ILE A 52 -0.59 0.93 5.24
C ILE A 52 -0.58 2.45 5.03
N THR A 53 -1.02 3.22 6.03
CA THR A 53 -0.99 4.69 5.99
C THR A 53 0.44 5.23 5.81
N ALA A 54 1.40 4.69 6.57
CA ALA A 54 2.80 5.07 6.44
C ALA A 54 3.38 4.68 5.07
N MET A 55 3.01 3.53 4.50
CA MET A 55 3.41 3.10 3.17
C MET A 55 2.96 4.13 2.12
N GLY A 56 1.70 4.55 2.17
CA GLY A 56 1.16 5.59 1.27
C GLY A 56 2.01 6.87 1.29
N ARG A 57 2.30 7.39 2.49
CA ARG A 57 3.05 8.64 2.66
C ARG A 57 4.52 8.53 2.27
N VAL A 58 5.18 7.42 2.60
CA VAL A 58 6.57 7.16 2.19
C VAL A 58 6.67 7.01 0.66
N VAL A 59 5.73 6.31 0.04
CA VAL A 59 5.72 6.15 -1.42
C VAL A 59 5.42 7.46 -2.14
N LEU A 60 4.54 8.31 -1.59
CA LEU A 60 4.32 9.66 -2.09
C LEU A 60 5.62 10.48 -2.08
N GLN A 61 6.36 10.48 -0.97
CA GLN A 61 7.67 11.15 -0.87
C GLN A 61 8.67 10.58 -1.89
N ILE A 62 8.68 9.27 -2.13
CA ILE A 62 9.52 8.65 -3.17
C ILE A 62 9.08 9.09 -4.57
N TYR A 63 7.79 9.21 -4.83
CA TYR A 63 7.27 9.62 -6.13
C TYR A 63 7.66 11.05 -6.47
N GLU A 64 7.64 11.97 -5.51
CA GLU A 64 8.03 13.37 -5.70
C GLU A 64 9.49 13.53 -6.16
N ASP A 65 10.38 12.67 -5.66
CA ASP A 65 11.80 12.66 -6.06
C ASP A 65 12.06 11.78 -7.29
N LYS A 66 11.52 10.55 -7.29
CA LYS A 66 11.78 9.52 -8.30
C LYS A 66 10.54 8.67 -8.60
N PRO A 67 9.67 9.10 -9.53
CA PRO A 67 8.43 8.40 -9.89
C PRO A 67 8.61 6.93 -10.24
N GLU A 68 9.67 6.58 -10.98
CA GLU A 68 9.97 5.18 -11.34
C GLU A 68 10.21 4.28 -10.12
N SER A 69 10.78 4.82 -9.04
CA SER A 69 10.99 4.06 -7.82
C SER A 69 9.68 3.75 -7.10
N ALA A 70 8.69 4.65 -7.15
CA ALA A 70 7.35 4.38 -6.67
C ALA A 70 6.63 3.32 -7.53
N ARG A 71 6.78 3.36 -8.86
CA ARG A 71 6.24 2.31 -9.76
C ARG A 71 6.85 0.93 -9.51
N ILE A 72 8.14 0.86 -9.17
CA ILE A 72 8.77 -0.40 -8.72
C ILE A 72 8.07 -0.94 -7.47
N ILE A 73 7.71 -0.07 -6.52
CA ILE A 73 7.02 -0.47 -5.29
C ILE A 73 5.60 -0.97 -5.59
N MET A 74 4.87 -0.28 -6.48
CA MET A 74 3.57 -0.77 -6.96
C MET A 74 3.69 -2.15 -7.61
N ARG A 75 4.66 -2.36 -8.51
CA ARG A 75 4.92 -3.68 -9.11
C ARG A 75 5.25 -4.76 -8.08
N ARG A 76 5.96 -4.42 -7.00
CA ARG A 76 6.22 -5.35 -5.90
C ARG A 76 4.96 -5.73 -5.13
N LEU A 77 4.04 -4.79 -4.90
CA LEU A 77 2.73 -5.08 -4.29
C LEU A 77 1.91 -5.99 -5.19
N MET A 78 1.83 -5.68 -6.49
CA MET A 78 1.16 -6.53 -7.47
C MET A 78 1.74 -7.94 -7.51
N TRP A 79 3.07 -8.07 -7.53
CA TRP A 79 3.72 -9.36 -7.53
C TRP A 79 3.38 -10.18 -6.29
N SER A 80 3.23 -9.54 -5.12
CA SER A 80 2.83 -10.24 -3.89
C SER A 80 1.40 -10.79 -3.90
N LEU A 81 0.57 -10.35 -4.85
CA LEU A 81 -0.79 -10.86 -5.07
C LEU A 81 -0.83 -12.03 -6.05
N ASN A 82 0.29 -12.35 -6.69
CA ASN A 82 0.40 -13.52 -7.55
C ASN A 82 0.69 -14.77 -6.70
N ASP A 83 0.06 -15.89 -7.06
CA ASP A 83 0.22 -17.19 -6.39
C ASP A 83 1.67 -17.69 -6.41
N GLU A 84 2.46 -17.28 -7.42
CA GLU A 84 3.88 -17.61 -7.57
C GLU A 84 4.79 -16.93 -6.54
N SER A 85 4.29 -15.91 -5.81
CA SER A 85 5.11 -15.13 -4.89
C SER A 85 5.47 -15.87 -3.59
N GLY A 86 4.84 -17.02 -3.33
CA GLY A 86 5.04 -17.83 -2.13
C GLY A 86 4.44 -17.22 -0.86
N GLY A 87 3.73 -16.08 -0.97
CA GLY A 87 3.02 -15.43 0.12
C GLY A 87 1.60 -15.06 -0.28
N ILE A 88 0.73 -14.85 0.71
CA ILE A 88 -0.70 -14.53 0.46
C ILE A 88 -0.90 -13.07 0.01
N GLY A 89 0.12 -12.21 0.10
CA GLY A 89 -0.04 -10.79 -0.29
C GLY A 89 -0.89 -9.96 0.68
N TRP A 90 -0.94 -10.36 1.95
CA TRP A 90 -1.70 -9.67 2.99
C TRP A 90 -1.41 -8.17 3.05
N GLY A 91 -2.47 -7.36 3.02
CA GLY A 91 -2.38 -5.90 3.09
C GLY A 91 -1.88 -5.22 1.81
N ALA A 92 -1.51 -5.98 0.77
CA ALA A 92 -1.06 -5.41 -0.49
C ALA A 92 -2.17 -4.62 -1.22
N PRO A 93 -3.43 -5.11 -1.32
CA PRO A 93 -4.50 -4.35 -1.96
C PRO A 93 -4.76 -3.03 -1.24
N GLU A 94 -4.84 -3.04 0.09
CA GLU A 94 -5.05 -1.84 0.90
C GLU A 94 -3.88 -0.85 0.77
N ALA A 95 -2.63 -1.34 0.75
CA ALA A 95 -1.46 -0.50 0.51
C ALA A 95 -1.49 0.14 -0.89
N MET A 96 -1.87 -0.61 -1.93
CA MET A 96 -2.05 -0.06 -3.28
C MET A 96 -3.12 1.05 -3.28
N GLY A 97 -4.27 0.80 -2.67
CA GLY A 97 -5.36 1.79 -2.55
C GLY A 97 -4.94 3.07 -1.85
N GLU A 98 -4.21 2.96 -0.74
CA GLU A 98 -3.75 4.13 0.01
C GLU A 98 -2.71 4.94 -0.78
N ILE A 99 -1.78 4.28 -1.48
CA ILE A 99 -0.82 4.96 -2.37
C ILE A 99 -1.57 5.70 -3.49
N MET A 100 -2.51 5.02 -4.14
CA MET A 100 -3.30 5.60 -5.24
C MET A 100 -4.14 6.78 -4.76
N ALA A 101 -4.77 6.70 -3.59
CA ALA A 101 -5.57 7.78 -3.04
C ALA A 101 -4.75 9.03 -2.64
N LEU A 102 -3.45 8.87 -2.41
CA LEU A 102 -2.54 9.98 -2.14
C LEU A 102 -1.88 10.55 -3.41
N ASN A 103 -1.97 9.84 -4.54
CA ASN A 103 -1.31 10.23 -5.79
C ASN A 103 -2.19 9.93 -7.01
N LYS A 104 -2.84 10.98 -7.52
CA LYS A 104 -3.74 10.91 -8.68
C LYS A 104 -3.09 10.30 -9.94
N LYS A 105 -1.80 10.54 -10.17
CA LYS A 105 -1.10 9.98 -11.34
C LYS A 105 -0.91 8.48 -11.22
N ILE A 106 -0.52 7.99 -10.03
CA ILE A 106 -0.49 6.55 -9.74
C ILE A 106 -1.91 5.97 -9.81
N ALA A 107 -2.92 6.65 -9.26
CA ALA A 107 -4.30 6.20 -9.37
C ALA A 107 -4.70 5.98 -10.83
N TRP A 108 -4.38 6.93 -11.72
CA TRP A 108 -4.65 6.78 -13.14
C TRP A 108 -3.90 5.57 -13.73
N GLU A 109 -2.59 5.48 -13.52
CA GLU A 109 -1.77 4.38 -14.06
C GLU A 109 -2.26 2.97 -13.63
N TYR A 110 -2.81 2.84 -12.42
CA TYR A 110 -3.14 1.53 -11.83
C TYR A 110 -4.64 1.26 -11.63
N ARG A 111 -5.56 2.18 -12.01
CA ARG A 111 -7.01 2.02 -11.76
C ARG A 111 -7.58 0.72 -12.36
N ASN A 112 -7.26 0.44 -13.62
CA ASN A 112 -7.79 -0.71 -14.34
C ASN A 112 -7.33 -2.02 -13.71
N LEU A 113 -6.08 -2.07 -13.26
CA LEU A 113 -5.55 -3.23 -12.57
C LEU A 113 -6.24 -3.44 -11.21
N LEU A 114 -6.42 -2.39 -10.42
CA LEU A 114 -7.10 -2.47 -9.14
C LEU A 114 -8.54 -2.98 -9.30
N LEU A 115 -9.26 -2.50 -10.32
CA LEU A 115 -10.60 -2.97 -10.66
C LEU A 115 -10.59 -4.44 -11.11
N SER A 116 -9.58 -4.86 -11.88
CA SER A 116 -9.49 -6.24 -12.35
C SER A 116 -9.35 -7.28 -11.22
N TYR A 117 -8.94 -6.87 -10.01
CA TYR A 117 -8.84 -7.78 -8.85
C TYR A 117 -10.17 -8.23 -8.28
N VAL A 118 -11.26 -7.54 -8.59
CA VAL A 118 -12.63 -7.90 -8.18
C VAL A 118 -13.51 -8.36 -9.35
N ASP A 119 -12.97 -8.33 -10.56
CA ASP A 119 -13.62 -8.77 -11.78
C ASP A 119 -13.32 -10.25 -12.03
N SER A 120 -14.36 -11.08 -12.11
CA SER A 120 -14.24 -12.53 -12.34
C SER A 120 -13.66 -12.88 -13.70
N GLU A 121 -13.70 -11.97 -14.68
CA GLU A 121 -13.10 -12.14 -16.00
C GLU A 121 -11.69 -11.51 -16.10
N GLY A 122 -11.24 -10.84 -15.04
CA GLY A 122 -9.96 -10.14 -14.94
C GLY A 122 -8.90 -10.89 -14.13
N ASN A 123 -8.10 -10.15 -13.35
CA ASN A 123 -7.12 -10.69 -12.41
C ASN A 123 -7.79 -11.07 -11.07
N TYR A 124 -8.92 -11.77 -11.12
CA TYR A 124 -9.75 -12.04 -9.95
C TYR A 124 -8.93 -12.63 -8.80
N LEU A 125 -8.91 -11.97 -7.64
CA LEU A 125 -8.21 -12.52 -6.48
C LEU A 125 -9.05 -13.64 -5.88
N GLU A 126 -8.68 -14.91 -6.06
CA GLU A 126 -9.49 -16.06 -5.58
C GLU A 126 -9.71 -16.06 -4.07
N TYR A 127 -8.76 -15.52 -3.32
CA TYR A 127 -8.84 -15.48 -1.87
C TYR A 127 -9.68 -14.30 -1.36
N ALA A 128 -10.85 -14.62 -0.79
CA ALA A 128 -11.86 -13.62 -0.40
C ALA A 128 -11.34 -12.49 0.52
N PRO A 129 -10.44 -12.72 1.50
CA PRO A 129 -9.86 -11.64 2.29
C PRO A 129 -9.07 -10.61 1.46
N LEU A 130 -8.35 -11.04 0.42
CA LEU A 130 -7.64 -10.10 -0.46
C LEU A 130 -8.61 -9.31 -1.33
N ARG A 131 -9.69 -9.94 -1.81
CA ARG A 131 -10.77 -9.20 -2.50
C ARG A 131 -11.42 -8.16 -1.60
N LYS A 132 -11.62 -8.46 -0.31
CA LYS A 132 -12.12 -7.44 0.64
C LYS A 132 -11.17 -6.26 0.75
N GLY A 133 -9.86 -6.51 0.78
CA GLY A 133 -8.84 -5.46 0.70
C GLY A 133 -8.92 -4.65 -0.61
N ALA A 134 -9.11 -5.32 -1.75
CA ALA A 134 -9.26 -4.68 -3.05
C ALA A 134 -10.53 -3.81 -3.13
N VAL A 135 -11.67 -4.28 -2.61
CA VAL A 135 -12.91 -3.49 -2.50
C VAL A 135 -12.70 -2.26 -1.62
N TRP A 136 -12.02 -2.40 -0.48
CA TRP A 136 -11.66 -1.25 0.36
C TRP A 136 -10.80 -0.25 -0.40
N ALA A 137 -9.78 -0.74 -1.13
CA ALA A 137 -8.89 0.10 -1.93
C ALA A 137 -9.65 0.85 -3.04
N ILE A 138 -10.55 0.18 -3.75
CA ILE A 138 -11.40 0.81 -4.78
C ILE A 138 -12.22 1.95 -4.18
N LYS A 139 -12.89 1.71 -3.04
CA LYS A 139 -13.65 2.75 -2.34
C LYS A 139 -12.74 3.93 -1.97
N ARG A 140 -11.59 3.65 -1.35
CA ARG A 140 -10.63 4.67 -0.90
C ARG A 140 -10.12 5.54 -2.05
N VAL A 141 -9.81 4.95 -3.20
CA VAL A 141 -9.38 5.68 -4.41
C VAL A 141 -10.53 6.47 -5.01
N THR A 142 -11.74 5.91 -5.05
CA THR A 142 -12.94 6.60 -5.55
C THR A 142 -13.28 7.84 -4.72
N GLU A 143 -13.13 7.78 -3.39
CA GLU A 143 -13.32 8.93 -2.50
C GLU A 143 -12.29 10.04 -2.75
N ALA A 144 -11.04 9.67 -3.07
CA ALA A 144 -9.97 10.64 -3.32
C ALA A 144 -9.99 11.23 -4.74
N HIS A 145 -10.32 10.40 -5.74
CA HIS A 145 -10.19 10.69 -7.16
C HIS A 145 -11.40 10.14 -7.93
N PRO A 146 -12.62 10.66 -7.70
CA PRO A 146 -13.83 10.15 -8.33
C PRO A 146 -13.76 10.28 -9.87
N ASP A 147 -13.12 11.32 -10.37
CA ASP A 147 -12.90 11.54 -11.80
C ASP A 147 -12.00 10.48 -12.45
N VAL A 148 -10.99 10.00 -11.71
CA VAL A 148 -10.14 8.90 -12.19
C VAL A 148 -10.93 7.60 -12.27
N MET A 149 -11.84 7.36 -11.32
CA MET A 149 -12.59 6.09 -11.23
C MET A 149 -13.85 6.04 -12.10
N ALA A 150 -14.39 7.19 -12.53
CA ALA A 150 -15.58 7.26 -13.38
C ALA A 150 -15.36 6.71 -14.81
N GLY A 151 -14.11 6.54 -15.24
CA GLY A 151 -13.78 6.21 -16.64
C GLY A 151 -13.93 7.42 -17.57
N ASP A 152 -13.32 7.32 -18.76
CA ASP A 152 -13.54 8.25 -19.86
C ASP A 152 -14.64 7.71 -20.79
#